data_AF-A0A1Q7YPC2-F1
#
_entry.id   AF-A0A1Q7YPC2-F1
#
_cell.length_a   1.000
_cell.length_b   1.000
_cell.length_c   1.000
_cell.angle_alpha   90.00
_cell.angle_beta   90.00
_cell.angle_gamma   90.00
#
_symmetry.space_group_name_H-M   'P 1'
#
loop_
_entity.id
_entity.type
_entity.pdbx_description
1 polymer ?
#
loop_
_entity_poly.entity_id
_entity_poly.type
_entity_poly.pdbx_seq_one_letter_code
_entity_poly.pdbx_strand_id
1 'polypeptide(L)' 'MEPLFKRSIFRSASVSLASSIAIYLLALGFLTVHEEVNVPTSAAFPLAAWSFPVVFLVSLFFFAVKGAGARRH' A
#
# COMPACT_ATOMS: atom_id res chain seq x y z
N MET A 1 19.03 14.03 -12.66
CA MET A 1 18.66 12.85 -11.84
C MET A 1 17.15 12.76 -11.50
N GLU A 2 16.34 13.78 -11.77
CA GLU A 2 14.92 13.87 -11.32
C GLU A 2 13.87 12.90 -11.93
N PRO A 3 13.90 12.50 -13.22
CA PRO A 3 12.73 11.84 -13.81
C PRO A 3 12.46 10.43 -13.26
N LEU A 4 13.52 9.71 -12.87
CA LEU A 4 13.41 8.35 -12.32
C LEU A 4 12.91 8.33 -10.87
N PHE A 5 13.29 9.33 -10.07
CA PHE A 5 12.83 9.43 -8.68
C PHE A 5 11.35 9.82 -8.62
N LYS A 6 10.92 10.81 -9.41
CA LYS A 6 9.49 11.18 -9.56
C LYS A 6 8.65 9.99 -10.02
N ARG A 7 9.14 9.21 -11.00
CA ARG A 7 8.44 7.99 -11.47
C ARG A 7 8.34 6.90 -10.40
N SER A 8 9.35 6.78 -9.54
CA SER A 8 9.36 5.81 -8.43
C SER A 8 8.38 6.22 -7.33
N ILE A 9 8.32 7.50 -6.97
CA ILE A 9 7.32 8.03 -6.04
C ILE A 9 5.91 7.78 -6.57
N PHE A 10 5.65 8.13 -7.84
CA PHE A 10 4.32 7.95 -8.42
C PHE A 10 3.89 6.49 -8.43
N ARG A 11 4.77 5.58 -8.86
CA ARG A 11 4.49 4.13 -8.84
C ARG A 11 4.23 3.62 -7.42
N SER A 12 5.03 4.07 -6.45
CA SER A 12 4.86 3.68 -5.04
C SER A 12 3.53 4.17 -4.50
N ALA A 13 3.14 5.41 -4.80
CA ALA A 13 1.86 6.00 -4.42
C ALA A 13 0.67 5.26 -5.05
N SER A 14 0.76 4.88 -6.32
CA SER A 14 -0.29 4.10 -6.98
C SER A 14 -0.45 2.71 -6.35
N VAL A 15 0.66 2.02 -6.09
CA VAL A 15 0.65 0.69 -5.47
C VAL A 15 0.13 0.75 -4.05
N SER A 16 0.54 1.74 -3.25
CA SER A 16 0.06 1.91 -1.88
C SER A 16 -1.42 2.27 -1.83
N LEU A 17 -1.91 3.10 -2.74
CA LEU A 17 -3.34 3.43 -2.84
C LEU A 17 -4.17 2.20 -3.21
N ALA A 18 -3.74 1.45 -4.23
CA ALA A 18 -4.43 0.23 -4.65
C ALA A 18 -4.45 -0.82 -3.54
N SER A 19 -3.33 -1.00 -2.83
CA SER A 19 -3.25 -1.93 -1.70
C SER A 19 -4.14 -1.48 -0.54
N SER A 20 -4.22 -0.19 -0.25
CA SER A 20 -5.07 0.35 0.82
C SER A 20 -6.56 0.13 0.52
N ILE A 21 -6.99 0.37 -0.73
CA ILE A 21 -8.35 0.08 -1.17
C ILE A 21 -8.64 -1.42 -1.08
N ALA A 22 -7.72 -2.27 -1.52
CA ALA A 22 -7.90 -3.72 -1.46
C ALA A 22 -8.04 -4.22 -0.02
N ILE A 23 -7.21 -3.73 0.89
CA ILE A 23 -7.28 -4.07 2.33
C ILE A 23 -8.58 -3.59 2.94
N TYR A 24 -9.04 -2.38 2.58
CA TYR A 24 -10.34 -1.89 3.04
C TYR A 24 -11.48 -2.83 2.62
N LEU A 25 -11.56 -3.20 1.35
CA LEU A 25 -12.61 -4.07 0.84
C LEU A 25 -12.55 -5.48 1.44
N LEU A 26 -11.35 -6.04 1.59
CA LEU A 26 -11.15 -7.35 2.23
C LEU A 26 -11.52 -7.32 3.71
N ALA A 27 -11.07 -6.30 4.45
CA ALA A 27 -11.39 -6.17 5.87
C ALA A 27 -12.89 -5.91 6.09
N LEU A 28 -13.50 -5.07 5.25
CA LEU A 28 -14.94 -4.81 5.31
C LEU A 28 -15.72 -6.09 5.02
N GLY A 29 -15.38 -6.81 3.95
CA GLY A 29 -16.01 -8.09 3.61
C GLY A 29 -15.84 -9.13 4.71
N PHE A 30 -14.63 -9.28 5.25
CA PHE A 30 -14.35 -10.19 6.36
C PHE A 30 -15.19 -9.87 7.60
N LEU A 31 -15.19 -8.60 8.05
CA LEU A 31 -15.94 -8.17 9.24
C LEU A 31 -17.46 -8.20 9.05
N THR A 32 -17.94 -8.11 7.80
CA THR A 32 -19.37 -8.21 7.48
C THR A 32 -19.83 -9.66 7.47
N VAL A 33 -18.99 -10.58 6.99
CA VAL A 33 -19.31 -12.02 6.94
C VAL A 33 -19.13 -12.67 8.31
N HIS A 34 -18.14 -12.22 9.08
CA HIS A 34 -17.76 -12.81 10.36
C HIS A 34 -18.19 -11.94 11.56
N GLU A 35 -19.49 -11.77 11.75
CA GLU A 35 -20.05 -11.04 12.89
C GLU A 35 -19.64 -11.65 14.24
N GLU A 36 -19.29 -12.94 14.28
CA GLU A 36 -18.81 -13.64 15.47
C GLU A 36 -17.50 -13.08 16.04
N VAL A 37 -16.73 -12.36 15.23
CA VAL A 37 -15.46 -11.76 15.63
C VAL A 37 -15.68 -10.58 16.60
N ASN A 38 -16.93 -10.09 16.74
CA ASN A 38 -17.30 -8.97 17.63
C ASN A 38 -16.43 -7.72 17.42
N VAL A 39 -15.90 -7.53 16.22
CA VAL A 39 -15.12 -6.35 15.83
C VAL A 39 -15.98 -5.48 14.93
N PRO A 40 -16.14 -4.18 15.22
CA PRO A 40 -16.97 -3.31 14.41
C PRO A 40 -16.37 -3.12 13.01
N THR A 41 -17.21 -3.04 11.98
CA THR A 41 -16.82 -2.80 10.58
C THR A 41 -16.05 -1.49 10.39
N SER A 42 -16.20 -0.53 11.31
CA SER A 42 -15.40 0.70 11.36
C SER A 42 -13.90 0.44 11.53
N ALA A 43 -13.50 -0.75 12.01
CA ALA A 43 -12.11 -1.17 12.11
C ALA A 43 -11.44 -1.44 10.74
N ALA A 44 -12.20 -1.59 9.66
CA ALA A 44 -11.66 -1.73 8.30
C ALA A 44 -10.89 -0.47 7.84
N PHE A 45 -11.37 0.72 8.25
CA PHE A 45 -10.75 1.98 7.88
C PHE A 45 -9.33 2.16 8.45
N PRO A 46 -9.07 2.01 9.77
CA PRO A 46 -7.72 2.14 10.31
C PRO A 46 -6.75 1.09 9.73
N LEU A 47 -7.21 -0.13 9.41
CA LEU A 47 -6.39 -1.13 8.71
C LEU A 47 -5.94 -0.64 7.33
N ALA A 48 -6.88 -0.11 6.55
CA ALA A 48 -6.60 0.47 5.24
C ALA A 48 -5.68 1.70 5.35
N ALA A 49 -5.93 2.58 6.33
CA ALA A 49 -5.13 3.78 6.55
C ALA A 49 -3.67 3.45 6.91
N TRP A 50 -3.43 2.44 7.75
CA TRP A 50 -2.08 2.00 8.11
C TRP A 50 -1.36 1.27 6.97
N SER A 51 -2.09 0.58 6.10
CA SER A 51 -1.47 -0.11 4.99
C SER A 51 -0.84 0.83 3.96
N PHE A 52 -1.39 2.03 3.77
CA PHE A 52 -0.85 3.00 2.81
C PHE A 52 0.60 3.38 3.10
N PRO A 53 0.98 3.94 4.28
CA PRO A 53 2.37 4.33 4.55
C PRO A 53 3.32 3.13 4.52
N VAL A 54 2.89 1.96 4.98
CA VAL A 54 3.72 0.74 4.96
C VAL A 54 4.05 0.33 3.52
N VAL A 55 3.01 0.15 2.69
CA VAL A 55 3.19 -0.28 1.30
C VAL A 55 3.90 0.79 0.48
N PHE A 56 3.64 2.06 0.76
CA PHE A 56 4.32 3.17 0.11
C PHE A 56 5.83 3.13 0.36
N LEU A 57 6.25 3.02 1.62
CA LEU A 57 7.67 2.95 1.97
C LEU A 57 8.34 1.72 1.36
N VAL A 58 7.74 0.53 1.49
CA VAL A 58 8.28 -0.71 0.92
C VAL A 58 8.42 -0.60 -0.59
N SER A 59 7.39 -0.10 -1.28
CA SER A 59 7.41 0.09 -2.73
C SER A 59 8.45 1.14 -3.16
N LEU A 60 8.59 2.21 -2.38
CA LEU A 60 9.56 3.27 -2.64
C LEU A 60 10.98 2.74 -2.53
N PHE A 61 11.29 1.98 -1.48
CA PHE A 61 12.59 1.30 -1.35
C PHE A 61 12.83 0.35 -2.52
N PHE A 62 11.85 -0.49 -2.88
CA PHE A 62 11.98 -1.42 -3.99
C PHE A 62 12.27 -0.72 -5.33
N PHE A 63 11.49 0.30 -5.69
CA PHE A 63 11.69 1.04 -6.94
C PHE A 63 12.96 1.90 -6.94
N ALA A 64 13.35 2.46 -5.80
CA ALA A 64 14.60 3.21 -5.65
C ALA A 64 15.82 2.30 -5.81
N VAL A 65 15.84 1.12 -5.16
CA VAL A 65 16.92 0.13 -5.28
C VAL A 65 16.98 -0.42 -6.70
N LYS A 66 15.85 -0.79 -7.30
CA LYS A 66 15.80 -1.26 -8.69
C LYS A 66 16.31 -0.21 -9.68
N GLY A 67 15.93 1.06 -9.48
CA GLY A 67 16.41 2.18 -10.29
C GLY A 67 17.87 2.57 -10.08
N ALA A 68 18.48 2.16 -8.95
CA ALA A 68 19.91 2.33 -8.68
C ALA A 68 20.74 1.16 -9.26
N GLY A 69 20.25 -0.07 -9.13
CA GLY A 69 20.88 -1.27 -9.71
C GLY A 69 20.95 -1.21 -11.24
N ALA A 70 19.90 -0.70 -11.89
CA ALA A 70 19.87 -0.50 -13.35
C ALA A 70 20.84 0.58 -13.87
N ARG A 71 21.51 1.35 -12.99
CA ARG A 71 22.54 2.34 -13.36
C ARG A 71 23.97 1.82 -13.20
N ARG A 72 24.17 0.64 -12.62
CA ARG A 72 25.49 0.02 -12.41
C ARG A 72 25.89 -0.98 -13.50
N HIS A 73 24.97 -1.32 -14.39
CA HIS A 73 25.19 -2.10 -15.61
C HIS A 73 25.02 -1.19 -16.81
#